data_AF-A0A3A1WFG5-F1
#
_entry.id   AF-A0A3A1WFG5-F1
#
_cell.length_a   1.000
_cell.length_b   1.000
_cell.length_c   1.000
_cell.angle_alpha   90.00
_cell.angle_beta   90.00
_cell.angle_gamma   90.00
#
_symmetry.space_group_name_H-M   'P 1'
#
loop_
_entity.id
_entity.type
_entity.pdbx_description
1 polymer ?
#
loop_
_entity_poly.entity_id
_entity_poly.type
_entity_poly.pdbx_seq_one_letter_code
_entity_poly.pdbx_strand_id
1 'polypeptide(L)' 'MERFVLTVTCPTARGIVAAISTYLSGKGCNIVDSAQFDDLESGRF' A
#
# COMPACT_ATOMS: atom_id res chain seq x y z
N MET A 1 7.14 6.23 -19.99
CA MET A 1 6.57 6.31 -18.63
C MET A 1 6.52 4.90 -18.10
N GLU A 2 7.25 4.62 -17.03
CA GLU A 2 7.35 3.27 -16.46
C GLU A 2 6.19 3.01 -15.51
N ARG A 3 5.70 1.77 -15.48
CA ARG A 3 4.65 1.33 -14.57
C ARG A 3 5.21 0.24 -13.66
N PHE A 4 4.92 0.37 -12.38
CA PHE A 4 5.34 -0.56 -11.35
C PHE A 4 4.13 -1.10 -10.60
N VAL A 5 4.25 -2.32 -10.10
CA VAL A 5 3.27 -2.94 -9.19
C VAL A 5 3.97 -3.18 -7.86
N LEU A 6 3.40 -2.61 -6.80
CA LEU A 6 3.84 -2.84 -5.42
C LEU A 6 2.80 -3.72 -4.74
N THR A 7 3.21 -4.93 -4.35
CA THR A 7 2.42 -5.82 -3.51
C THR A 7 3.05 -5.88 -2.12
N VAL A 8 2.24 -5.71 -1.09
CA VAL A 8 2.71 -5.76 0.30
C VAL A 8 1.86 -6.76 1.09
N THR A 9 2.46 -7.41 2.08
CA THR A 9 1.75 -8.16 3.10
C THR A 9 2.41 -7.92 4.43
N CYS A 10 1.66 -7.50 5.44
CA CYS A 10 2.20 -7.19 6.76
C CYS A 10 1.18 -7.45 7.88
N PRO A 11 1.58 -7.51 9.16
CA PRO A 11 0.61 -7.51 10.25
C PRO A 11 -0.27 -6.25 10.18
N THR A 12 -1.57 -6.39 10.37
CA THR A 12 -2.52 -5.28 10.32
C THR A 12 -2.16 -4.21 11.36
N ALA A 13 -2.03 -2.97 10.89
CA ALA A 13 -1.76 -1.80 11.70
C ALA A 13 -2.49 -0.58 11.12
N ARG A 14 -2.87 0.36 11.99
CA ARG A 14 -3.46 1.62 11.52
C ARG A 14 -2.41 2.42 10.75
N GLY A 15 -2.80 2.96 9.60
CA GLY A 15 -1.95 3.86 8.82
C GLY A 15 -1.09 3.20 7.74
N ILE A 16 -1.24 1.90 7.46
CA ILE A 16 -0.49 1.20 6.39
C ILE A 16 -0.67 1.93 5.05
N VAL A 17 -1.91 2.19 4.64
CA VAL A 17 -2.22 2.91 3.38
C VAL A 17 -1.59 4.31 3.37
N ALA A 18 -1.67 5.04 4.49
CA ALA A 18 -1.10 6.39 4.60
C ALA A 18 0.43 6.39 4.50
N ALA A 19 1.10 5.42 5.13
CA ALA A 19 2.55 5.27 5.06
C ALA A 19 3.02 4.98 3.62
N ILE A 20 2.35 4.04 2.94
CA ILE A 20 2.69 3.66 1.56
C ILE A 20 2.44 4.83 0.60
N SER A 21 1.26 5.45 0.64
CA SER A 21 0.91 6.53 -0.29
C SER A 21 1.78 7.77 -0.08
N THR A 22 2.09 8.13 1.17
CA THR A 22 3.00 9.24 1.50
C THR A 22 4.41 8.96 1.00
N TYR A 23 4.93 7.74 1.18
CA TYR A 23 6.24 7.35 0.67
C TYR A 23 6.30 7.46 -0.86
N LEU A 24 5.32 6.89 -1.57
CA LEU A 24 5.26 6.92 -3.03
C LEU A 24 5.15 8.36 -3.56
N SER A 25 4.28 9.17 -2.97
CA SER A 25 4.13 10.59 -3.33
C SER A 25 5.43 11.37 -3.09
N GLY A 26 6.11 11.13 -1.96
CA GLY A 26 7.42 11.74 -1.66
C GLY A 26 8.54 11.33 -2.62
N LYS A 27 8.37 10.25 -3.39
CA LYS A 27 9.27 9.81 -4.47
C LYS A 27 8.86 10.33 -5.85
N GLY A 28 7.82 11.16 -5.93
CA GLY A 28 7.28 11.65 -7.20
C GLY A 28 6.49 10.60 -8.00
N CYS A 29 6.13 9.48 -7.37
CA CYS A 29 5.29 8.46 -8.01
C CYS A 29 3.82 8.89 -8.02
N ASN A 30 3.11 8.50 -9.07
CA ASN A 30 1.66 8.63 -9.15
C ASN A 30 1.00 7.25 -8.96
N ILE A 31 -0.03 7.17 -8.12
CA ILE A 31 -0.82 5.95 -7.93
C ILE A 31 -1.94 5.97 -8.97
N VAL A 32 -1.85 5.07 -9.96
CA VAL A 32 -2.84 4.96 -11.04
C VAL A 32 -3.95 3.97 -10.74
N ASP A 33 -3.68 3.01 -9.86
CA ASP A 33 -4.62 2.00 -9.38
C ASP A 33 -4.13 1.49 -8.01
N SER A 34 -5.07 1.07 -7.16
CA SER A 34 -4.77 0.54 -5.83
C SER A 34 -5.90 -0.36 -5.33
N ALA A 35 -5.53 -1.49 -4.74
CA ALA A 35 -6.43 -2.37 -4.02
C ALA A 35 -5.84 -2.69 -2.65
N GLN A 36 -6.71 -2.79 -1.64
CA GLN A 36 -6.36 -3.18 -0.28
C GLN A 36 -7.35 -4.22 0.24
N PHE A 37 -6.87 -5.13 1.07
CA PHE A 37 -7.69 -6.13 1.74
C PHE A 37 -7.15 -6.33 3.16
N ASP A 38 -8.02 -6.26 4.15
CA ASP A 38 -7.69 -6.59 5.52
C ASP A 38 -8.27 -7.97 5.85
N ASP A 39 -7.39 -8.96 5.99
CA ASP A 39 -7.74 -10.27 6.51
C ASP A 39 -7.81 -10.21 8.04
N LEU A 40 -9.02 -9.98 8.54
CA LEU A 40 -9.29 -9.91 9.98
C LEU A 40 -9.14 -11.26 10.70
N GLU A 41 -9.18 -12.38 9.98
CA GLU A 41 -9.01 -13.71 10.57
C GLU A 41 -7.54 -13.99 10.86
N SER A 42 -6.66 -13.71 9.90
CA SER A 42 -5.20 -13.91 10.07
C SER A 42 -4.45 -12.70 10.63
N GLY A 43 -5.11 -11.53 10.73
CA GLY A 43 -4.53 -10.27 11.19
C GLY A 43 -3.49 -9.71 10.21
N ARG A 44 -3.74 -9.90 8.91
CA ARG A 44 -2.85 -9.47 7.82
C ARG A 44 -3.53 -8.43 6.94
N PHE A 45 -2.75 -7.42 6.56
CA PHE A 45 -3.02 -6.51 5.45
C PHE A 45 -2.30 -7.00 4.21
#